data_AF-A0A929HZA0-F1
#
_entry.id   AF-A0A929HZA0-F1
#
_cell.length_a   1.000
_cell.length_b   1.000
_cell.length_c   1.000
_cell.angle_alpha   90.00
_cell.angle_beta   90.00
_cell.angle_gamma   90.00
#
_symmetry.space_group_name_H-M   'P 1'
#
loop_
_entity.id
_entity.type
_entity.pdbx_description
1 polymer ?
#
loop_
_entity_poly.entity_id
_entity_poly.type
_entity_poly.pdbx_seq_one_letter_code
_entity_poly.pdbx_strand_id
1 'polypeptide(L)'
;MSKKLQWRGLLILIVVAVALIYLTPSLSKTLPSWWPNILPEEKIHLGLDLKGGMHLVLEVQTQRAVESHLERTIEDIKYSLRKAKIRYQTLKRSGSDRIGLTLIRAEDRKTVEEMVTKDFSDLSVESASFSEINLNLELILSQKSQQHIKKMAVDQAVETITNRIDQFGVAEPDIRPQGRDRILVQLPGIKDPKRAIDIIGKTALLEFKLVDEDNSLEEALKGNIPPGDEILYQIKGEPGSKRKIPFLLKKRAVITGEYLTDARVQIDSRYNEP
;
A
#
# COMPACT_ATOMS: atom_id res chain seq x y z
N MET A 1 17.57 -40.98 51.72
CA MET A 1 17.58 -39.82 50.77
C MET A 1 17.75 -40.21 49.29
N SER A 2 18.14 -41.44 48.93
CA SER A 2 18.45 -41.85 47.54
C SER A 2 17.26 -42.04 46.61
N LYS A 3 16.08 -42.47 47.10
CA LYS A 3 14.88 -42.68 46.26
C LYS A 3 14.41 -41.40 45.55
N LYS A 4 14.55 -40.22 46.17
CA LYS A 4 14.20 -38.93 45.52
C LYS A 4 15.15 -38.57 44.36
N LEU A 5 16.38 -39.08 44.37
CA LEU A 5 17.37 -38.84 43.31
C LEU A 5 17.12 -39.75 42.09
N GLN A 6 16.71 -41.00 42.33
CA GLN A 6 16.44 -41.98 41.28
C GLN A 6 15.24 -41.60 40.40
N TRP A 7 14.15 -41.11 41.00
CA TRP A 7 12.98 -40.62 40.24
C TRP A 7 13.30 -39.37 39.40
N ARG A 8 14.16 -38.48 39.90
CA ARG A 8 14.66 -37.33 39.14
C ARG A 8 15.54 -37.77 37.97
N GLY A 9 16.41 -38.75 38.18
CA GLY A 9 17.22 -39.35 37.12
C GLY A 9 16.36 -40.00 36.03
N LEU A 10 15.31 -40.74 36.42
CA LEU A 10 14.34 -41.32 35.48
C LEU A 10 13.62 -40.23 34.67
N LEU A 11 13.17 -39.16 35.33
CA LEU A 11 12.51 -38.04 34.67
C LEU A 11 13.43 -37.34 33.67
N ILE A 12 14.69 -37.07 34.05
CA ILE A 12 15.69 -36.49 33.14
C ILE A 12 15.91 -37.39 31.93
N LEU A 13 16.03 -38.71 32.14
CA LEU A 13 16.24 -39.66 31.05
C LEU A 13 15.04 -39.70 30.08
N ILE A 14 13.81 -39.63 30.59
CA ILE A 14 12.61 -39.52 29.78
C ILE A 14 12.62 -38.22 28.97
N VAL A 15 12.94 -37.08 29.59
CA VAL A 15 13.01 -35.78 28.88
C VAL A 15 14.07 -35.79 27.78
N VAL A 16 15.23 -36.37 28.05
CA VAL A 16 16.30 -36.53 27.04
C VAL A 16 15.86 -37.44 25.90
N ALA A 17 15.20 -38.56 26.20
CA ALA A 17 14.67 -39.46 25.18
C ALA A 17 13.62 -38.77 24.30
N VAL A 18 12.70 -38.00 24.90
CA VAL A 18 11.71 -37.20 24.17
C VAL A 18 12.40 -36.14 23.30
N ALA A 19 13.41 -35.42 23.83
CA ALA A 19 14.15 -34.43 23.06
C ALA A 19 14.86 -35.05 21.84
N LEU A 20 15.48 -36.22 22.00
CA LEU A 20 16.12 -36.94 20.90
C LEU A 20 15.10 -37.36 19.84
N ILE A 21 13.94 -37.87 20.25
CA ILE A 21 12.83 -38.23 19.36
C ILE A 21 12.42 -37.02 18.51
N TYR A 22 12.19 -35.85 19.12
CA TYR A 22 11.81 -34.63 18.42
C TYR A 22 12.91 -34.05 17.51
N LEU A 23 14.19 -34.37 17.76
CA LEU A 23 15.31 -33.94 16.93
C LEU A 23 15.49 -34.81 15.67
N THR A 24 14.97 -36.04 15.67
CA THR A 24 15.21 -37.01 14.57
C THR A 24 14.76 -36.56 13.17
N PRO A 25 13.68 -35.77 12.97
CA PRO A 25 13.32 -35.26 11.65
C PRO A 25 14.38 -34.32 11.06
N SER A 26 15.12 -33.61 11.92
CA SER A 26 16.18 -32.69 11.50
C SER A 26 17.47 -33.39 11.07
N LEU A 27 17.73 -34.61 11.56
CA LEU A 27 18.96 -35.38 11.30
C LEU A 27 18.80 -36.42 10.19
N SER A 28 17.58 -36.93 10.00
CA SER A 28 17.29 -38.00 9.03
C SER A 28 16.44 -37.50 7.86
N LYS A 29 16.71 -38.00 6.65
CA LYS A 29 15.91 -37.69 5.46
C LYS A 29 14.69 -38.59 5.30
N THR A 30 14.68 -39.75 5.97
CA THR A 30 13.65 -40.79 5.86
C THR A 30 13.10 -41.10 7.25
N LEU A 31 11.85 -40.73 7.49
CA LEU A 31 11.13 -41.08 8.72
C LEU A 31 10.38 -42.41 8.52
N PRO A 32 10.23 -43.24 9.58
CA PRO A 32 9.39 -44.42 9.51
C PRO A 32 7.93 -44.06 9.20
N SER A 33 7.21 -44.95 8.51
CA SER A 33 5.82 -44.72 8.07
C SER A 33 4.80 -44.49 9.21
N TRP A 34 5.12 -44.90 10.43
CA TRP A 34 4.30 -44.66 11.62
C TRP A 34 4.51 -43.27 12.26
N TRP A 35 5.55 -42.55 11.86
CA TRP A 35 5.97 -41.30 12.50
C TRP A 35 4.98 -40.14 12.34
N PRO A 36 4.57 -39.73 11.12
CA PRO A 36 3.62 -38.62 10.90
C PRO A 36 2.30 -38.75 11.66
N ASN A 37 1.88 -39.98 11.96
CA ASN A 37 0.61 -40.24 12.63
C ASN A 37 0.65 -39.96 14.15
N ILE A 38 1.84 -39.81 14.73
CA ILE A 38 2.04 -39.76 16.19
C ILE A 38 2.95 -38.59 16.59
N LEU A 39 3.91 -38.19 15.75
CA LEU A 39 4.96 -37.22 16.05
C LEU A 39 5.14 -36.18 14.93
N PRO A 40 5.61 -34.96 15.25
CA PRO A 40 5.88 -33.93 14.25
C PRO A 40 6.94 -34.36 13.23
N GLU A 41 6.74 -33.97 11.97
CA GLU A 41 7.70 -34.13 10.87
C GLU A 41 8.55 -32.87 10.62
N GLU A 42 8.24 -31.78 11.30
CA GLU A 42 8.89 -30.49 11.10
C GLU A 42 10.39 -30.57 11.43
N LYS A 43 11.20 -30.08 10.49
CA LYS A 43 12.66 -29.99 10.66
C LYS A 43 12.99 -28.64 11.27
N ILE A 44 14.18 -28.53 11.87
CA ILE A 44 14.69 -27.23 12.29
C ILE A 44 14.79 -26.32 11.06
N HIS A 45 14.12 -25.18 11.12
CA HIS A 45 14.18 -24.19 10.06
C HIS A 45 15.54 -23.50 10.07
N LEU A 46 16.18 -23.50 8.90
CA LEU A 46 17.49 -22.91 8.70
C LEU A 46 17.32 -21.43 8.36
N GLY A 47 17.91 -20.55 9.17
CA GLY A 47 17.97 -19.13 8.90
C GLY A 47 18.79 -18.79 7.66
N LEU A 48 18.80 -17.50 7.29
CA LEU A 48 19.48 -16.98 6.09
C LEU A 48 20.95 -17.44 5.98
N ASP A 49 21.70 -17.41 7.08
CA ASP A 49 23.13 -17.72 7.06
C ASP A 49 23.42 -19.19 6.77
N LEU A 50 22.48 -20.09 7.10
CA LEU A 50 22.63 -21.53 6.90
C LEU A 50 21.99 -22.03 5.60
N LYS A 51 20.88 -21.42 5.18
CA LYS A 51 20.13 -21.80 3.97
C LYS A 51 20.55 -21.00 2.72
N GLY A 52 21.27 -19.89 2.92
CA GLY A 52 21.41 -18.85 1.90
C GLY A 52 20.08 -18.13 1.63
N GLY A 53 20.12 -17.09 0.82
CA GLY A 53 18.92 -16.34 0.44
C GLY A 53 19.21 -14.87 0.19
N MET A 54 18.27 -14.01 0.56
CA MET A 54 18.36 -12.58 0.35
C MET A 54 18.02 -11.78 1.62
N HIS A 55 18.81 -10.74 1.88
CA HIS A 55 18.58 -9.73 2.92
C HIS A 55 18.55 -8.35 2.26
N LEU A 56 17.44 -7.63 2.40
CA LEU A 56 17.25 -6.29 1.85
C LEU A 56 16.79 -5.33 2.93
N VAL A 57 17.23 -4.08 2.79
CA VAL A 57 16.66 -2.95 3.50
C VAL A 57 16.11 -2.01 2.44
N LEU A 58 14.79 -1.84 2.43
CA LEU A 58 14.07 -1.02 1.46
C LEU A 58 13.60 0.26 2.14
N GLU A 59 13.69 1.39 1.45
CA GLU A 59 13.15 2.66 1.93
C GLU A 59 11.78 2.92 1.29
N VAL A 60 10.78 3.21 2.13
CA VAL A 60 9.43 3.55 1.72
C VAL A 60 9.39 5.04 1.38
N GLN A 61 8.82 5.39 0.23
CA GLN A 61 8.64 6.78 -0.18
C GLN A 61 7.50 7.47 0.58
N THR A 62 7.65 7.61 1.90
CA THR A 62 6.62 8.16 2.80
C THR A 62 6.25 9.59 2.45
N GLN A 63 7.20 10.38 1.91
CA GLN A 63 6.92 11.74 1.47
C GLN A 63 6.02 11.78 0.23
N ARG A 64 6.17 10.82 -0.70
CA ARG A 64 5.28 10.68 -1.85
C ARG A 64 3.85 10.30 -1.45
N ALA A 65 3.70 9.54 -0.37
CA ALA A 65 2.36 9.24 0.17
C ALA A 65 1.64 10.52 0.63
N VAL A 66 2.36 11.42 1.31
CA VAL A 66 1.80 12.74 1.70
C VAL A 66 1.46 13.58 0.48
N GLU A 67 2.35 13.65 -0.52
CA GLU A 67 2.10 14.39 -1.76
C GLU A 67 0.88 13.86 -2.51
N SER A 68 0.77 12.53 -2.65
CA SER A 68 -0.35 11.88 -3.33
C SER A 68 -1.67 12.11 -2.60
N HIS A 69 -1.63 12.10 -1.26
CA HIS A 69 -2.78 12.44 -0.44
C HIS A 69 -3.25 13.88 -0.71
N LEU A 70 -2.34 14.85 -0.74
CA LEU A 70 -2.69 16.24 -1.06
C LEU A 70 -3.24 16.40 -2.47
N GLU A 71 -2.69 15.68 -3.46
CA GLU A 71 -3.16 15.72 -4.85
C GLU A 71 -4.60 15.18 -4.96
N ARG A 72 -4.92 14.12 -4.21
CA ARG A 72 -6.30 13.62 -4.10
C ARG A 72 -7.23 14.62 -3.40
N THR A 73 -6.80 15.17 -2.27
CA THR A 73 -7.56 16.18 -1.53
C THR A 73 -7.80 17.45 -2.36
N ILE A 74 -6.86 17.83 -3.23
CA ILE A 74 -7.05 18.92 -4.20
C ILE A 74 -8.24 18.62 -5.13
N GLU A 75 -8.36 17.41 -5.67
CA GLU A 75 -9.50 17.05 -6.54
C GLU A 75 -10.82 17.02 -5.77
N ASP A 76 -10.80 16.61 -4.50
CA ASP A 76 -11.97 16.70 -3.62
C ASP A 76 -12.37 18.16 -3.34
N ILE A 77 -11.41 19.03 -3.03
CA ILE A 77 -11.65 20.48 -2.83
C ILE A 77 -12.19 21.11 -4.11
N LYS A 78 -11.62 20.80 -5.29
CA LYS A 78 -12.14 21.29 -6.58
C LYS A 78 -13.60 20.90 -6.78
N TYR A 79 -13.96 19.68 -6.41
CA TYR A 79 -15.35 19.22 -6.48
C TYR A 79 -16.25 20.03 -5.53
N SER A 80 -15.85 20.20 -4.26
CA SER A 80 -16.64 20.96 -3.27
C SER A 80 -16.80 22.43 -3.65
N LEU A 81 -15.75 23.08 -4.15
CA LEU A 81 -15.80 24.46 -4.66
C LEU A 81 -16.77 24.60 -5.83
N ARG A 82 -16.74 23.67 -6.80
CA ARG A 82 -17.70 23.65 -7.92
C ARG A 82 -19.14 23.47 -7.45
N LYS A 83 -19.37 22.54 -6.53
CA LYS A 83 -20.69 22.28 -5.93
C LYS A 83 -21.23 23.52 -5.20
N ALA A 84 -20.35 24.24 -4.49
CA ALA A 84 -20.67 25.50 -3.82
C ALA A 84 -20.73 26.73 -4.76
N LYS A 85 -20.47 26.55 -6.07
CA LYS A 85 -20.40 27.62 -7.08
C LYS A 85 -19.36 28.71 -6.77
N ILE A 86 -18.31 28.36 -6.03
CA ILE A 86 -17.20 29.26 -5.69
C ILE A 86 -16.18 29.24 -6.83
N ARG A 87 -15.81 30.42 -7.32
CA ARG A 87 -14.84 30.54 -8.43
C ARG A 87 -13.44 30.75 -7.87
N TYR A 88 -12.50 29.94 -8.36
CA TYR A 88 -11.09 30.04 -8.03
C TYR A 88 -10.26 30.14 -9.31
N GLN A 89 -9.10 30.78 -9.22
CA GLN A 89 -8.15 30.91 -10.32
C GLN A 89 -7.19 29.73 -10.37
N THR A 90 -6.59 29.37 -9.24
CA THR A 90 -5.62 28.28 -9.15
C THR A 90 -5.86 27.46 -7.89
N LEU A 91 -5.68 26.15 -7.98
CA LEU A 91 -5.67 25.25 -6.83
C LEU A 91 -4.65 24.15 -7.11
N LYS A 92 -3.52 24.21 -6.41
CA LYS A 92 -2.37 23.34 -6.65
C LYS A 92 -1.62 23.07 -5.36
N ARG A 93 -0.85 21.98 -5.34
CA ARG A 93 0.07 21.69 -4.24
C ARG A 93 1.16 22.78 -4.18
N SER A 94 1.46 23.25 -2.97
CA SER A 94 2.53 24.21 -2.66
C SER A 94 3.49 23.52 -1.70
N GLY A 95 4.66 23.09 -2.19
CA GLY A 95 5.61 22.33 -1.36
C GLY A 95 5.14 20.91 -1.03
N SER A 96 5.60 20.37 0.10
CA SER A 96 5.41 18.96 0.48
C SER A 96 4.18 18.69 1.35
N ASP A 97 3.65 19.73 2.01
CA ASP A 97 2.58 19.62 3.00
C ASP A 97 1.50 20.71 2.89
N ARG A 98 1.55 21.55 1.83
CA ARG A 98 0.60 22.65 1.65
C ARG A 98 -0.13 22.61 0.32
N ILE A 99 -1.26 23.29 0.29
CA ILE A 99 -2.09 23.52 -0.90
C ILE A 99 -2.27 25.03 -1.04
N GLY A 100 -1.89 25.56 -2.19
CA GLY A 100 -2.14 26.95 -2.56
C GLY A 100 -3.46 27.07 -3.31
N LEU A 101 -4.34 27.94 -2.82
CA LEU A 101 -5.63 28.27 -3.41
C LEU A 101 -5.69 29.77 -3.71
N THR A 102 -5.94 30.14 -4.95
CA THR A 102 -6.17 31.54 -5.35
C THR A 102 -7.65 31.74 -5.66
N LEU A 103 -8.34 32.50 -4.84
CA LEU A 103 -9.74 32.88 -5.03
C LEU A 103 -9.84 34.14 -5.90
N ILE A 104 -10.86 34.18 -6.75
CA ILE A 104 -11.17 35.35 -7.58
C ILE A 104 -11.87 36.42 -6.76
N ARG A 105 -12.72 36.01 -5.80
CA ARG A 105 -13.45 36.92 -4.91
C ARG A 105 -12.99 36.70 -3.49
N ALA A 106 -12.60 37.77 -2.82
CA ALA A 106 -12.21 37.70 -1.42
C ALA A 106 -13.39 37.46 -0.48
N GLU A 107 -14.61 37.79 -0.89
CA GLU A 107 -15.85 37.56 -0.14
C GLU A 107 -16.09 36.06 0.13
N ASP A 108 -15.64 35.20 -0.78
CA ASP A 108 -15.80 33.74 -0.67
C ASP A 108 -14.90 33.12 0.41
N ARG A 109 -13.96 33.90 0.98
CA ARG A 109 -12.99 33.45 1.99
C ARG A 109 -13.65 32.70 3.14
N LYS A 110 -14.65 33.31 3.77
CA LYS A 110 -15.28 32.77 4.98
C LYS A 110 -15.96 31.43 4.67
N THR A 111 -16.66 31.36 3.55
CA THR A 111 -17.32 30.14 3.07
C THR A 111 -16.30 29.02 2.80
N VAL A 112 -15.14 29.36 2.22
CA VAL A 112 -14.05 28.39 1.99
C VAL A 112 -13.42 27.93 3.30
N GLU A 113 -13.13 28.85 4.23
CA GLU A 113 -12.59 28.52 5.55
C GLU A 113 -13.52 27.58 6.33
N GLU A 114 -14.83 27.85 6.32
CA GLU A 114 -15.85 27.00 6.93
C GLU A 114 -15.93 25.62 6.25
N MET A 115 -15.90 25.57 4.91
CA MET A 115 -15.88 24.32 4.14
C MET A 115 -14.65 23.47 4.47
N VAL A 116 -13.45 24.07 4.46
CA VAL A 116 -12.19 23.36 4.76
C VAL A 116 -12.23 22.80 6.17
N THR A 117 -12.63 23.61 7.15
CA THR A 117 -12.68 23.18 8.55
C THR A 117 -13.69 22.05 8.79
N LYS A 118 -14.81 22.05 8.05
CA LYS A 118 -15.88 21.07 8.20
C LYS A 118 -15.61 19.76 7.48
N ASP A 119 -15.21 19.84 6.21
CA ASP A 119 -15.13 18.68 5.31
C ASP A 119 -13.72 18.08 5.25
N PHE A 120 -12.68 18.84 5.64
CA PHE A 120 -11.27 18.46 5.56
C PHE A 120 -10.55 18.68 6.90
N SER A 121 -10.93 17.89 7.90
CA SER A 121 -10.47 18.03 9.31
C SER A 121 -8.95 17.93 9.54
N ASP A 122 -8.21 17.42 8.56
CA ASP A 122 -6.76 17.28 8.56
C ASP A 122 -6.02 18.51 8.03
N LEU A 123 -6.73 19.41 7.33
CA LEU A 123 -6.24 20.68 6.78
C LEU A 123 -6.64 21.87 7.67
N SER A 124 -5.81 22.92 7.62
CA SER A 124 -6.12 24.22 8.23
C SER A 124 -5.61 25.36 7.36
N VAL A 125 -6.26 26.53 7.42
CA VAL A 125 -5.74 27.73 6.75
C VAL A 125 -4.63 28.33 7.59
N GLU A 126 -3.42 28.38 7.04
CA GLU A 126 -2.25 28.92 7.75
C GLU A 126 -2.04 30.40 7.46
N SER A 127 -2.21 30.78 6.19
CA SER A 127 -2.03 32.16 5.78
C SER A 127 -3.04 32.56 4.71
N ALA A 128 -3.38 33.85 4.73
CA ALA A 128 -4.19 34.49 3.72
C ALA A 128 -3.45 35.77 3.31
N SER A 129 -3.12 35.89 2.03
CA SER A 129 -2.48 37.08 1.47
C SER A 129 -3.32 37.64 0.33
N PHE A 130 -3.50 38.95 0.31
CA PHE A 130 -4.12 39.63 -0.82
C PHE A 130 -3.03 39.98 -1.84
N SER A 131 -3.25 39.55 -3.07
CA SER A 131 -2.70 40.21 -4.26
C SER A 131 -3.72 41.27 -4.71
N GLU A 132 -3.30 42.28 -5.46
CA GLU A 132 -4.10 43.47 -5.83
C GLU A 132 -5.55 43.18 -6.28
N ILE A 133 -5.83 41.99 -6.82
CA ILE A 133 -7.15 41.57 -7.32
C ILE A 133 -7.61 40.22 -6.72
N ASN A 134 -6.70 39.39 -6.19
CA ASN A 134 -6.99 38.00 -5.82
C ASN A 134 -6.61 37.71 -4.37
N LEU A 135 -7.35 36.79 -3.74
CA LEU A 135 -7.03 36.31 -2.40
C LEU A 135 -6.32 34.96 -2.48
N ASN A 136 -5.07 34.90 -2.05
CA ASN A 136 -4.30 33.68 -1.92
C ASN A 136 -4.46 33.11 -0.52
N LEU A 137 -4.94 31.88 -0.44
CA LEU A 137 -5.03 31.08 0.77
C LEU A 137 -4.00 29.96 0.70
N GLU A 138 -3.30 29.74 1.80
CA GLU A 138 -2.43 28.59 1.97
C GLU A 138 -3.02 27.65 3.02
N LEU A 139 -3.36 26.45 2.57
CA LEU A 139 -3.85 25.37 3.43
C LEU A 139 -2.67 24.49 3.80
N ILE A 140 -2.52 24.18 5.07
CA ILE A 140 -1.47 23.28 5.58
C ILE A 140 -2.10 21.99 6.10
N LEU A 141 -1.46 20.87 5.79
CA LEU A 141 -1.78 19.57 6.37
C LEU A 141 -1.15 19.46 7.76
N SER A 142 -1.98 19.17 8.75
CA SER A 142 -1.54 19.03 10.14
C SER A 142 -0.41 17.99 10.30
N GLN A 143 0.58 18.30 11.15
CA GLN A 143 1.72 17.41 11.41
C GLN A 143 1.31 16.01 11.89
N LYS A 144 0.22 15.93 12.66
CA LYS A 144 -0.38 14.66 13.10
C LYS A 144 -0.81 13.81 11.90
N SER A 145 -1.51 14.40 10.94
CA SER A 145 -1.98 13.71 9.74
C SER A 145 -0.81 13.33 8.83
N GLN A 146 0.20 14.20 8.69
CA GLN A 146 1.44 13.86 7.98
C GLN A 146 2.10 12.62 8.57
N GLN A 147 2.29 12.56 9.89
CA GLN A 147 2.89 11.39 10.55
C GLN A 147 2.03 10.15 10.41
N HIS A 148 0.70 10.29 10.51
CA HIS A 148 -0.23 9.19 10.33
C HIS A 148 -0.15 8.61 8.92
N ILE A 149 -0.18 9.45 7.87
CA ILE A 149 -0.04 9.02 6.48
C ILE A 149 1.31 8.35 6.24
N LYS A 150 2.41 8.90 6.77
CA LYS A 150 3.74 8.29 6.65
C LYS A 150 3.79 6.91 7.31
N LYS A 151 3.20 6.74 8.49
CA LYS A 151 3.09 5.45 9.17
C LYS A 151 2.24 4.46 8.37
N MET A 152 1.05 4.87 7.92
CA MET A 152 0.18 4.04 7.08
C MET A 152 0.88 3.59 5.80
N ALA A 153 1.67 4.46 5.17
CA ALA A 153 2.42 4.10 3.97
C ALA A 153 3.46 2.99 4.24
N VAL A 154 4.11 3.00 5.41
CA VAL A 154 5.05 1.93 5.81
C VAL A 154 4.30 0.64 6.10
N ASP A 155 3.20 0.70 6.86
CA ASP A 155 2.39 -0.45 7.22
C ASP A 155 1.81 -1.12 5.95
N GLN A 156 1.27 -0.32 5.03
CA GLN A 156 0.77 -0.78 3.73
C GLN A 156 1.88 -1.39 2.86
N ALA A 157 3.08 -0.82 2.89
CA ALA A 157 4.21 -1.35 2.13
C ALA A 157 4.67 -2.70 2.67
N VAL A 158 4.68 -2.90 4.00
CA VAL A 158 4.94 -4.20 4.63
C VAL A 158 3.93 -5.23 4.15
N GLU A 159 2.64 -4.94 4.25
CA GLU A 159 1.57 -5.84 3.80
C GLU A 159 1.66 -6.16 2.31
N THR A 160 1.93 -5.15 1.47
CA THR A 160 2.09 -5.32 0.02
C THR A 160 3.28 -6.23 -0.30
N ILE A 161 4.39 -6.08 0.41
CA ILE A 161 5.58 -6.94 0.23
C ILE A 161 5.24 -8.37 0.66
N THR A 162 4.59 -8.57 1.81
CA THR A 162 4.16 -9.89 2.29
C THR A 162 3.32 -10.62 1.25
N ASN A 163 2.22 -9.99 0.79
CA ASN A 163 1.31 -10.59 -0.19
C ASN A 163 2.00 -10.93 -1.53
N ARG A 164 3.02 -10.16 -1.93
CA ARG A 164 3.82 -10.43 -3.14
C ARG A 164 4.80 -11.57 -2.96
N ILE A 165 5.34 -11.74 -1.76
CA ILE A 165 6.33 -12.77 -1.45
C ILE A 165 5.67 -14.14 -1.26
N ASP A 166 4.44 -14.19 -0.77
CA ASP A 166 3.68 -15.44 -0.62
C ASP A 166 3.58 -16.23 -1.94
N GLN A 167 3.60 -15.53 -3.08
CA GLN A 167 3.58 -16.13 -4.42
C GLN A 167 4.84 -16.94 -4.78
N PHE A 168 5.95 -16.73 -4.06
CA PHE A 168 7.22 -17.41 -4.33
C PHE A 168 7.39 -18.71 -3.54
N GLY A 169 6.48 -19.02 -2.61
CA GLY A 169 6.55 -20.24 -1.80
C GLY A 169 7.76 -20.29 -0.86
N VAL A 170 8.22 -19.13 -0.39
CA VAL A 170 9.27 -19.06 0.64
C VAL A 170 8.63 -19.44 1.97
N ALA A 171 9.19 -20.46 2.64
CA ALA A 171 8.55 -21.05 3.82
C ALA A 171 8.42 -20.07 5.01
N GLU A 172 9.32 -19.10 5.14
CA GLU A 172 9.36 -18.17 6.29
C GLU A 172 10.02 -16.83 5.92
N PRO A 173 9.28 -15.88 5.32
CA PRO A 173 9.80 -14.54 5.12
C PRO A 173 9.79 -13.73 6.43
N ASP A 174 10.88 -13.00 6.75
CA ASP A 174 10.90 -11.97 7.80
C ASP A 174 10.78 -10.60 7.13
N ILE A 175 9.60 -10.00 7.21
CA ILE A 175 9.28 -8.69 6.64
C ILE A 175 8.77 -7.81 7.77
N ARG A 176 9.54 -6.78 8.13
CA ARG A 176 9.20 -5.90 9.25
C ARG A 176 9.73 -4.49 9.08
N PRO A 177 9.04 -3.49 9.63
CA PRO A 177 9.54 -2.12 9.63
C PRO A 177 10.84 -2.02 10.44
N GLN A 178 11.79 -1.23 9.94
CA GLN A 178 13.08 -0.96 10.54
C GLN A 178 13.31 0.55 10.63
N GLY A 179 13.06 1.15 11.80
CA GLY A 179 13.18 2.60 11.98
C GLY A 179 11.89 3.33 11.60
N ARG A 180 11.99 4.45 10.88
CA ARG A 180 10.84 5.33 10.57
C ARG A 180 10.20 5.06 9.22
N ASP A 181 11.01 4.71 8.23
CA ASP A 181 10.63 4.66 6.81
C ASP A 181 11.30 3.50 6.05
N ARG A 182 12.00 2.60 6.74
CA ARG A 182 12.63 1.43 6.11
C ARG A 182 11.91 0.14 6.48
N ILE A 183 12.05 -0.85 5.60
CA ILE A 183 11.53 -2.21 5.77
C ILE A 183 12.69 -3.17 5.58
N LEU A 184 12.88 -4.03 6.59
CA LEU A 184 13.78 -5.16 6.52
C LEU A 184 13.03 -6.32 5.86
N VAL A 185 13.63 -6.93 4.85
CA VAL A 185 13.09 -8.09 4.13
C VAL A 185 14.14 -9.19 4.09
N GLN A 186 13.83 -10.35 4.65
CA GLN A 186 14.67 -11.54 4.60
C GLN A 186 13.91 -12.71 4.00
N LEU A 187 14.47 -13.30 2.95
CA LEU A 187 13.87 -14.43 2.23
C LEU A 187 14.85 -15.62 2.21
N PRO A 188 14.85 -16.48 3.23
CA PRO A 188 15.72 -17.65 3.29
C PRO A 188 15.35 -18.69 2.22
N GLY A 189 16.35 -19.16 1.47
CA GLY A 189 16.17 -20.17 0.43
C GLY A 189 15.44 -19.70 -0.83
N ILE A 190 15.33 -18.38 -1.07
CA ILE A 190 14.80 -17.84 -2.33
C ILE A 190 15.70 -18.24 -3.51
N LYS A 191 15.09 -18.73 -4.60
CA LYS A 191 15.83 -19.20 -5.79
C LYS A 191 16.23 -18.07 -6.75
N ASP A 192 15.37 -17.07 -6.93
CA ASP A 192 15.60 -15.93 -7.81
C ASP A 192 15.41 -14.58 -7.06
N PRO A 193 16.48 -14.05 -6.46
CA PRO A 193 16.45 -12.76 -5.78
C PRO A 193 16.08 -11.59 -6.69
N LYS A 194 16.52 -11.60 -7.96
CA LYS A 194 16.28 -10.50 -8.90
C LYS A 194 14.79 -10.40 -9.21
N ARG A 195 14.14 -11.54 -9.47
CA ARG A 195 12.71 -11.57 -9.70
C ARG A 195 11.90 -11.11 -8.49
N ALA A 196 12.34 -11.46 -7.27
CA ALA A 196 11.71 -10.98 -6.05
C ALA A 196 11.82 -9.45 -5.92
N ILE A 197 13.00 -8.87 -6.17
CA ILE A 197 13.22 -7.42 -6.17
C ILE A 197 12.31 -6.73 -7.21
N ASP A 198 12.24 -7.27 -8.43
CA ASP A 198 11.39 -6.71 -9.50
C ASP A 198 9.90 -6.72 -9.14
N ILE A 199 9.42 -7.77 -8.46
CA ILE A 199 8.03 -7.84 -8.02
C ILE A 199 7.81 -6.88 -6.85
N ILE A 200 8.70 -6.81 -5.86
CA ILE A 200 8.59 -5.87 -4.73
C ILE A 200 8.63 -4.41 -5.20
N GLY A 201 9.53 -4.06 -6.11
CA GLY A 201 9.77 -2.68 -6.55
C GLY A 201 8.66 -2.07 -7.42
N LYS A 202 7.69 -2.87 -7.91
CA LYS A 202 6.58 -2.34 -8.72
C LYS A 202 5.60 -1.54 -7.87
N THR A 203 5.37 -0.27 -8.19
CA THR A 203 4.29 0.49 -7.57
C THR A 203 2.94 -0.06 -8.02
N ALA A 204 2.07 -0.42 -7.08
CA ALA A 204 0.68 -0.76 -7.36
C ALA A 204 -0.21 0.35 -6.80
N LEU A 205 -0.67 1.23 -7.69
CA LEU A 205 -1.68 2.22 -7.37
C LEU A 205 -3.01 1.74 -7.94
N LEU A 206 -4.01 1.60 -7.09
CA LEU A 206 -5.37 1.25 -7.48
C LEU A 206 -6.31 2.40 -7.17
N GLU A 207 -7.00 2.88 -8.20
CA GLU A 207 -7.99 3.95 -8.11
C GLU A 207 -9.26 3.53 -8.85
N PHE A 208 -10.40 3.75 -8.22
CA PHE A 208 -11.72 3.59 -8.83
C PHE A 208 -12.20 4.98 -9.25
N LYS A 209 -12.19 5.23 -10.55
CA LYS A 209 -12.62 6.50 -11.17
C LYS A 209 -13.91 6.28 -11.94
N LEU A 210 -14.79 7.28 -11.93
CA LEU A 210 -16.02 7.23 -12.70
C LEU A 210 -15.72 7.48 -14.17
N VAL A 211 -16.37 6.72 -15.05
CA VAL A 211 -16.40 7.00 -16.49
C VAL A 211 -17.26 8.24 -16.71
N ASP A 212 -16.80 9.13 -17.58
CA ASP A 212 -17.63 10.24 -18.05
C ASP A 212 -18.45 9.79 -19.26
N GLU A 213 -19.76 9.68 -19.07
CA GLU A 213 -20.72 9.34 -20.10
C GLU A 213 -21.43 10.56 -20.71
N ASP A 214 -21.28 11.74 -20.08
CA ASP A 214 -21.97 12.98 -20.49
C ASP A 214 -21.21 13.72 -21.60
N ASN A 215 -19.89 13.54 -21.68
CA ASN A 215 -19.01 14.25 -22.61
C ASN A 215 -18.46 13.34 -23.72
N SER A 216 -18.13 13.93 -24.87
CA SER A 216 -17.59 13.19 -26.02
C SER A 216 -16.13 12.82 -25.83
N LEU A 217 -15.85 11.50 -25.80
CA LEU A 217 -14.48 10.97 -25.84
C LEU A 217 -13.73 11.42 -27.10
N GLU A 218 -14.41 11.56 -28.24
CA GLU A 218 -13.77 11.96 -29.50
C GLU A 218 -13.27 13.41 -29.43
N GLU A 219 -14.04 14.31 -28.84
CA GLU A 219 -13.62 15.70 -28.63
C GLU A 219 -12.49 15.80 -27.60
N ALA A 220 -12.55 15.01 -26.54
CA ALA A 220 -11.49 14.92 -25.55
C ALA A 220 -10.17 14.46 -26.18
N LEU A 221 -10.21 13.46 -27.08
CA LEU A 221 -9.03 12.99 -27.82
C LEU A 221 -8.47 14.04 -28.81
N LYS A 222 -9.30 14.97 -29.28
CA LYS A 222 -8.87 16.14 -30.09
C LYS A 222 -8.25 17.25 -29.23
N GLY A 223 -8.21 17.10 -27.91
CA GLY A 223 -7.59 18.02 -26.96
C GLY A 223 -8.59 18.79 -26.09
N ASN A 224 -9.89 18.67 -26.33
CA ASN A 224 -10.94 19.37 -25.56
C ASN A 224 -11.41 18.52 -24.38
N ILE A 225 -10.51 18.24 -23.44
CA ILE A 225 -10.84 17.45 -22.25
C ILE A 225 -11.68 18.31 -21.29
N PRO A 226 -12.89 17.88 -20.89
CA PRO A 226 -13.71 18.68 -19.99
C PRO A 226 -13.04 18.90 -18.62
N PRO A 227 -13.34 20.01 -17.92
CA PRO A 227 -12.71 20.31 -16.65
C PRO A 227 -13.01 19.26 -15.56
N GLY A 228 -11.94 18.71 -14.98
CA GLY A 228 -12.03 17.66 -13.96
C GLY A 228 -11.96 16.24 -14.52
N ASP A 229 -11.72 16.09 -15.84
CA ASP A 229 -11.60 14.80 -16.49
C ASP A 229 -10.18 14.57 -17.00
N GLU A 230 -9.87 13.31 -17.27
CA GLU A 230 -8.63 12.83 -17.85
C GLU A 230 -8.88 11.65 -18.79
N ILE A 231 -7.92 11.42 -19.68
CA ILE A 231 -7.94 10.25 -20.57
C ILE A 231 -6.94 9.24 -20.06
N LEU A 232 -7.43 8.07 -19.66
CA LEU A 232 -6.59 6.91 -19.36
C LEU A 232 -6.82 5.81 -20.40
N TYR A 233 -5.86 4.90 -20.52
CA TYR A 233 -5.89 3.85 -21.53
C TYR A 233 -5.94 2.48 -20.87
N GLN A 234 -6.95 1.70 -21.22
CA GLN A 234 -6.93 0.27 -20.95
C GLN A 234 -5.95 -0.42 -21.90
N ILE A 235 -5.07 -1.25 -21.36
CA ILE A 235 -4.12 -2.05 -22.12
C ILE A 235 -4.71 -3.47 -22.24
N LYS A 236 -5.08 -3.89 -23.46
CA LYS A 236 -5.64 -5.23 -23.73
C LYS A 236 -4.76 -5.98 -24.74
N GLY A 237 -4.55 -7.27 -24.53
CA GLY A 237 -3.83 -8.17 -25.44
C GLY A 237 -2.55 -8.76 -24.85
N GLU A 238 -2.02 -9.80 -25.52
CA GLU A 238 -0.82 -10.53 -25.10
C GLU A 238 0.47 -9.68 -25.24
N PRO A 239 1.56 -10.07 -24.56
CA PRO A 239 2.88 -9.45 -24.74
C PRO A 239 3.33 -9.52 -26.21
N GLY A 240 3.11 -8.44 -26.96
CA GLY A 240 3.43 -8.33 -28.40
C GLY A 240 2.30 -7.75 -29.25
N SER A 241 1.05 -7.83 -28.79
CA SER A 241 -0.15 -7.29 -29.48
C SER A 241 -1.01 -6.43 -28.55
N LYS A 242 -0.38 -5.46 -27.87
CA LYS A 242 -1.07 -4.57 -26.93
C LYS A 242 -1.91 -3.53 -27.69
N ARG A 243 -3.23 -3.60 -27.56
CA ARG A 243 -4.16 -2.53 -27.97
C ARG A 243 -4.39 -1.59 -26.79
N LYS A 244 -4.41 -0.29 -27.06
CA LYS A 244 -4.73 0.75 -26.08
C LYS A 244 -6.13 1.28 -26.40
N ILE A 245 -7.06 1.14 -25.45
CA ILE A 245 -8.44 1.63 -25.58
C ILE A 245 -8.58 2.85 -24.66
N PRO A 246 -8.85 4.05 -25.20
CA PRO A 246 -8.99 5.25 -24.38
C PRO A 246 -10.33 5.26 -23.63
N PHE A 247 -10.31 5.80 -22.41
CA PHE A 247 -11.49 6.08 -21.59
C PHE A 247 -11.41 7.52 -21.09
N LEU A 248 -12.54 8.23 -21.17
CA LEU A 248 -12.70 9.52 -20.51
C LEU A 248 -13.19 9.26 -19.08
N LEU A 249 -12.41 9.70 -18.10
CA LEU A 249 -12.65 9.42 -16.69
C LEU A 249 -12.66 10.72 -15.89
N LYS A 250 -13.42 10.74 -14.80
CA LYS A 250 -13.29 11.77 -13.78
C LYS A 250 -11.94 11.62 -13.09
N LYS A 251 -11.17 12.72 -12.98
CA LYS A 251 -9.86 12.76 -12.29
C LYS A 251 -9.96 12.36 -10.83
N ARG A 252 -11.07 12.71 -10.20
CA ARG A 252 -11.36 12.35 -8.80
C ARG A 252 -11.60 10.85 -8.69
N ALA A 253 -10.73 10.17 -7.95
CA ALA A 253 -10.97 8.80 -7.52
C ALA A 253 -12.06 8.78 -6.43
N VAL A 254 -13.09 7.96 -6.62
CA VAL A 254 -14.15 7.78 -5.62
C VAL A 254 -13.70 6.85 -4.50
N ILE A 255 -12.90 5.83 -4.86
CA ILE A 255 -12.32 4.85 -3.94
C ILE A 255 -10.88 4.59 -4.39
N THR A 256 -9.99 4.29 -3.44
CA THR A 256 -8.62 3.85 -3.70
C THR A 256 -8.38 2.47 -3.09
N GLY A 257 -7.27 1.83 -3.46
CA GLY A 257 -6.85 0.55 -2.86
C GLY A 257 -6.71 0.57 -1.34
N GLU A 258 -6.55 1.75 -0.72
CA GLU A 258 -6.46 1.91 0.75
C GLU A 258 -7.75 1.49 1.48
N TYR A 259 -8.89 1.44 0.78
CA TYR A 259 -10.17 1.01 1.34
C TYR A 259 -10.46 -0.48 1.11
N LEU A 260 -9.57 -1.21 0.42
CA LEU A 260 -9.73 -2.64 0.17
C LEU A 260 -9.07 -3.46 1.27
N THR A 261 -9.80 -4.43 1.83
CA THR A 261 -9.27 -5.35 2.85
C THR A 261 -8.67 -6.62 2.26
N ASP A 262 -9.18 -7.09 1.12
CA ASP A 262 -8.71 -8.33 0.48
C ASP A 262 -9.01 -8.30 -1.03
N ALA A 263 -8.21 -9.02 -1.82
CA ALA A 263 -8.40 -9.22 -3.25
C ALA A 263 -7.91 -10.62 -3.65
N ARG A 264 -8.82 -11.46 -4.15
CA ARG A 264 -8.50 -12.84 -4.55
C ARG A 264 -8.98 -13.11 -5.97
N VAL A 265 -8.20 -13.88 -6.72
CA VAL A 265 -8.65 -14.44 -7.99
C VAL A 265 -9.51 -15.66 -7.67
N GLN A 266 -10.75 -15.66 -8.14
CA GLN A 266 -11.68 -16.77 -8.00
C GLN A 266 -12.38 -16.97 -9.33
N ILE A 267 -12.53 -18.23 -9.73
CA ILE A 267 -13.29 -18.56 -10.94
C ILE A 267 -14.76 -18.26 -10.67
N ASP A 268 -15.38 -17.44 -11.51
CA ASP A 268 -16.80 -17.15 -11.42
C ASP A 268 -17.59 -18.44 -11.67
N SER A 269 -18.38 -18.86 -10.67
CA SER A 269 -19.28 -20.01 -10.74
C SER A 269 -20.29 -19.98 -11.89
N ARG A 270 -20.61 -18.80 -12.44
CA ARG A 270 -21.59 -18.62 -13.52
C ARG A 270 -20.99 -18.73 -14.91
N TYR A 271 -19.80 -18.17 -15.11
CA TYR A 271 -19.17 -18.07 -16.44
C TYR A 271 -17.92 -18.93 -16.58
N ASN A 272 -17.44 -19.54 -15.48
CA ASN A 272 -16.22 -20.33 -15.41
C ASN A 272 -14.97 -19.57 -15.94
N GLU A 273 -14.95 -18.25 -15.71
CA GLU A 273 -13.87 -17.34 -16.05
C GLU A 273 -13.21 -16.82 -14.76
N PRO A 274 -11.87 -16.63 -14.73
CA PRO A 274 -11.13 -16.13 -13.56
C PRO A 274 -11.22 -14.61 -13.33
#